data_AF-A0A9D8IZ90-F1
#
_entry.id   AF-A0A9D8IZ90-F1
#
_cell.length_a   1.000
_cell.length_b   1.000
_cell.length_c   1.000
_cell.angle_alpha   90.00
_cell.angle_beta   90.00
_cell.angle_gamma   90.00
#
_symmetry.space_group_name_H-M   'P 1'
#
loop_
_entity.id
_entity.type
_entity.pdbx_description
1 polymer ?
#
loop_
_entity_poly.entity_id
_entity_poly.type
_entity_poly.pdbx_seq_one_letter_code
_entity_poly.pdbx_strand_id
1 'polypeptide(L)' 'TVPQIFIGDYHVGGFDDLAALDRSGQLDALLQA' A
#
# COMPACT_ATOMS: atom_id res chain seq x y z
N THR A 1 7.92 -10.60 -13.77
CA THR A 1 7.67 -10.28 -12.34
C THR A 1 6.44 -9.40 -12.27
N VAL A 2 5.71 -9.39 -11.16
CA VAL A 2 4.62 -8.42 -10.97
C VAL A 2 5.21 -7.05 -10.61
N PRO A 3 4.59 -5.94 -11.06
CA PRO A 3 4.96 -4.61 -10.60
C PRO A 3 4.80 -4.48 -9.09
N GLN A 4 5.73 -3.77 -8.45
CA GLN A 4 5.69 -3.51 -7.01
C GLN A 4 5.24 -2.08 -6.74
N ILE A 5 4.45 -1.91 -5.69
CA ILE A 5 3.88 -0.65 -5.23
C ILE A 5 4.66 -0.16 -4.00
N PHE A 6 4.97 1.14 -4.00
CA PHE A 6 5.62 1.84 -2.90
C PHE A 6 4.86 3.13 -2.60
N ILE A 7 4.81 3.50 -1.32
CA ILE A 7 4.30 4.80 -0.85
C ILE A 7 5.46 5.49 -0.14
N GLY A 8 6.04 6.51 -0.79
CA GLY A 8 7.34 7.05 -0.36
C GLY A 8 8.40 5.94 -0.35
N ASP A 9 9.05 5.75 0.79
CA ASP A 9 10.04 4.68 1.02
C ASP A 9 9.42 3.37 1.53
N TYR A 10 8.11 3.33 1.78
CA TYR A 10 7.43 2.14 2.28
C TYR A 10 7.07 1.19 1.15
N HIS A 11 7.57 -0.05 1.22
CA HIS A 11 7.21 -1.12 0.29
C HIS A 11 5.85 -1.73 0.67
N VAL A 12 4.87 -1.59 -0.23
CA VAL A 12 3.51 -2.11 -0.03
C VAL A 12 3.39 -3.56 -0.52
N GLY A 13 4.01 -3.88 -1.66
CA GLY A 13 3.84 -5.17 -2.34
C GLY A 13 3.04 -5.01 -3.64
N GLY A 14 2.13 -5.94 -3.91
CA GLY A 14 1.30 -5.93 -5.11
C GLY A 14 0.00 -5.14 -4.97
N PHE A 15 -0.83 -5.22 -6.01
CA PHE A 15 -2.17 -4.62 -5.99
C PHE A 15 -3.06 -5.19 -4.88
N ASP A 16 -3.00 -6.50 -4.64
CA ASP A 16 -3.82 -7.15 -3.60
C ASP A 16 -3.45 -6.66 -2.19
N ASP A 17 -2.16 -6.42 -1.93
CA ASP A 17 -1.68 -5.87 -0.66
C ASP A 17 -2.15 -4.42 -0.46
N LEU A 18 -2.08 -3.59 -1.52
CA LEU A 18 -2.62 -2.23 -1.49
C LEU A 18 -4.14 -2.24 -1.23
N ALA A 19 -4.87 -3.11 -1.92
CA ALA A 19 -6.31 -3.24 -1.74
C ALA A 19 -6.69 -3.77 -0.35
N ALA A 20 -5.85 -4.61 0.27
CA ALA A 20 -6.04 -5.05 1.65
C ALA A 20 -5.85 -3.90 2.65
N LEU A 21 -4.84 -3.05 2.45
CA LEU A 21 -4.60 -1.85 3.28
C LEU A 21 -5.73 -0.82 3.18
N ASP A 22 -6.28 -0.63 1.98
CA ASP A 22 -7.44 0.24 1.77
C ASP A 22 -8.66 -0.29 2.53
N ARG A 23 -8.97 -1.58 2.36
CA ARG A 23 -10.10 -2.23 3.05
C ARG A 23 -9.94 -2.25 4.57
N SER A 24 -8.72 -2.30 5.10
CA SER A 24 -8.47 -2.23 6.54
C SER A 24 -8.46 -0.80 7.09
N GLY A 25 -8.56 0.22 6.23
CA GLY A 25 -8.48 1.64 6.61
C GLY A 25 -7.08 2.10 6.99
N GLN A 26 -6.06 1.26 6.78
CA GLN A 26 -4.67 1.58 7.11
C GLN A 26 -3.97 2.39 6.02
N LEU A 27 -4.49 2.37 4.80
CA LEU A 27 -3.93 3.13 3.68
C LEU A 27 -3.95 4.65 3.95
N ASP A 28 -5.04 5.17 4.49
CA ASP A 28 -5.16 6.60 4.80
C ASP A 28 -4.07 7.07 5.77
N ALA A 29 -3.75 6.25 6.79
CA ALA A 29 -2.69 6.57 7.74
C ALA A 29 -1.31 6.62 7.09
N LEU A 30 -1.04 5.75 6.11
CA LEU A 30 0.21 5.76 5.35
C LEU A 30 0.32 6.97 4.40
N LEU A 31 -0.81 7.47 3.89
CA LEU A 31 -0.85 8.62 2.99
C LEU A 31 -0.78 9.98 3.73
N GLN A 32 -1.12 10.00 5.03
CA GLN A 32 -1.05 11.22 5.86
C GLN A 32 0.26 11.39 6.63
N ALA A 33 1.15 10.39 6.58
CA ALA A 33 2.48 10.42 7.21
C ALA A 33 3.48 11.25 6.38
#